data_AF-A0A8H5M8A0-F1
#
_entry.id   AF-A0A8H5M8A0-F1
#
_cell.length_a   1.000
_cell.length_b   1.000
_cell.length_c   1.000
_cell.angle_alpha   90.00
_cell.angle_beta   90.00
_cell.angle_gamma   90.00
#
_symmetry.space_group_name_H-M   'P 1'
#
loop_
_entity.id
_entity.type
_entity.pdbx_description
1 polymer ?
#
loop_
_entity_poly.entity_id
_entity_poly.type
_entity_poly.pdbx_seq_one_letter_code
_entity_poly.pdbx_strand_id
1 'polypeptide(L)'
;MTATPDTAVPRLVVVDDTDPSIQYSPSGAFSFDSSGSLDRQGSGGQVFNRTLTGLTSTANNGSLSYKFKGTFVRAMVAATGFYGWNCTVDNHLITSFKVDTAPVTNYIACDSAETLAGSAEEHTLDVNFYFFPTSPSNSTLWLDSIQYEPLPSDPLDEVTMRVHNSDPSVHYSNSSGGWTYQGFSSNGTDITGTSMTFDFNGTLASLYSVNFGTPNQFNATTAFYAVDGSSTDFDLPGSTTVANTSPLLANVENWPLFTTPNLSPNQHSLQVATSFNGSTSPQYLIVNYFLIKTNPANSSSPEGSSNSTSNPGSSSSDNSHHSSSSTPVGAIVGGVVGGVVAIVAAILIIYFVRRRNRHTTRYEGGMLDLSTGTPPSGKFPRDPFAGPVSGPQMHSVSTPPTFSNAGVTPSAVPTQNPPPISSGQNEPLSSQQSSHLMPQMHSNSPPASGSGSSSTSGVFSPNTLYVQNHDRDVHSMYPGSVAGSSSSAAKSAPDPSQFASMKNAQSLKVRDDQLRNSEVRLHTDSGVRLPSSNEREVIDVPPTYSES
;
A
#
# COMPACT_ATOMS: atom_id res chain seq x y z
N MET A 1 0.92 10.68 17.10
CA MET A 1 -0.04 9.59 16.80
C MET A 1 0.45 8.89 15.56
N THR A 2 0.27 7.58 15.46
CA THR A 2 0.54 6.81 14.23
C THR A 2 -0.73 6.77 13.39
N ALA A 3 -0.58 6.70 12.07
CA ALA A 3 -1.71 6.48 11.19
C ALA A 3 -2.37 5.13 11.48
N THR A 4 -3.68 5.06 11.23
CA THR A 4 -4.44 3.81 11.28
C THR A 4 -3.82 2.83 10.29
N PRO A 5 -3.42 1.63 10.72
CA PRO A 5 -2.80 0.68 9.81
C PRO A 5 -3.83 0.20 8.78
N ASP A 6 -3.43 0.07 7.52
CA ASP A 6 -4.31 -0.41 6.44
C ASP A 6 -4.85 -1.84 6.72
N THR A 7 -4.19 -2.62 7.59
CA THR A 7 -4.70 -3.91 8.06
C THR A 7 -5.96 -3.82 8.93
N ALA A 8 -6.23 -2.66 9.54
CA ALA A 8 -7.45 -2.42 10.31
C ALA A 8 -8.63 -2.01 9.41
N VAL A 9 -8.35 -1.47 8.23
CA VAL A 9 -9.33 -1.00 7.24
C VAL A 9 -8.96 -1.53 5.84
N PRO A 10 -9.06 -2.86 5.61
CA PRO A 10 -8.48 -3.49 4.42
C PRO A 10 -9.22 -3.15 3.12
N ARG A 11 -10.41 -2.53 3.19
CA ARG A 11 -11.18 -2.10 2.01
C ARG A 11 -11.54 -0.63 2.12
N LEU A 12 -11.10 0.15 1.15
CA LEU A 12 -11.39 1.59 1.08
C LEU A 12 -11.91 1.94 -0.30
N VAL A 13 -12.99 2.71 -0.40
CA VAL A 13 -13.34 3.42 -1.63
C VAL A 13 -12.31 4.52 -1.84
N VAL A 14 -11.80 4.65 -3.06
CA VAL A 14 -10.85 5.69 -3.46
C VAL A 14 -11.57 6.69 -4.36
N VAL A 15 -11.58 7.94 -3.94
CA VAL A 15 -12.18 9.07 -4.63
C VAL A 15 -11.04 9.91 -5.20
N ASP A 16 -11.07 10.08 -6.51
CA ASP A 16 -10.10 10.87 -7.26
C ASP A 16 -10.19 12.35 -6.91
N ASP A 17 -9.09 13.10 -6.96
CA ASP A 17 -9.10 14.54 -6.73
C ASP A 17 -9.98 15.31 -7.73
N THR A 18 -10.24 14.74 -8.91
CA THR A 18 -11.13 15.32 -9.92
C THR A 18 -12.60 15.00 -9.73
N ASP A 19 -12.97 14.25 -8.67
CA ASP A 19 -14.37 13.91 -8.42
C ASP A 19 -15.22 15.18 -8.21
N PRO A 20 -16.31 15.36 -8.98
CA PRO A 20 -17.11 16.58 -8.96
C PRO A 20 -17.86 16.82 -7.63
N SER A 21 -17.93 15.81 -6.75
CA SER A 21 -18.51 15.95 -5.42
C SER A 21 -17.55 16.58 -4.40
N ILE A 22 -16.26 16.70 -4.73
CA ILE A 22 -15.28 17.43 -3.91
C ILE A 22 -15.46 18.93 -4.15
N GLN A 23 -15.75 19.67 -3.08
CA GLN A 23 -15.97 21.11 -3.14
C GLN A 23 -14.71 21.87 -2.75
N TYR A 24 -14.04 22.49 -3.71
CA TYR A 24 -12.87 23.33 -3.51
C TYR A 24 -13.25 24.80 -3.25
N SER A 25 -12.70 25.40 -2.19
CA SER A 25 -13.03 26.76 -1.77
C SER A 25 -11.80 27.57 -1.33
N PRO A 26 -11.59 28.79 -1.88
CA PRO A 26 -12.27 29.31 -3.06
C PRO A 26 -11.83 28.54 -4.31
N SER A 27 -12.76 28.18 -5.18
CA SER A 27 -12.47 27.35 -6.36
C SER A 27 -11.38 27.93 -7.28
N GLY A 28 -11.33 29.25 -7.43
CA GLY A 28 -10.31 29.94 -8.24
C GLY A 28 -8.90 29.93 -7.67
N ALA A 29 -8.69 29.48 -6.43
CA ALA A 29 -7.35 29.32 -5.85
C ALA A 29 -6.71 27.96 -6.17
N PHE A 30 -7.50 26.98 -6.61
CA PHE A 30 -7.01 25.64 -6.93
C PHE A 30 -6.64 25.52 -8.40
N SER A 31 -5.51 24.88 -8.65
CA SER A 31 -5.01 24.48 -9.96
C SER A 31 -5.07 22.97 -10.11
N PHE A 32 -5.24 22.52 -11.35
CA PHE A 32 -5.26 21.12 -11.73
C PHE A 32 -3.95 20.75 -12.45
N ASP A 33 -3.31 19.67 -12.02
CA ASP A 33 -2.16 19.07 -12.68
C ASP A 33 -2.51 17.66 -13.18
N SER A 34 -2.54 17.49 -14.50
CA SER A 34 -2.68 16.19 -15.17
C SER A 34 -1.40 15.78 -15.91
N SER A 35 -0.29 16.46 -15.66
CA SER A 35 0.99 16.20 -16.33
C SER A 35 1.80 15.11 -15.62
N GLY A 36 1.39 14.70 -14.41
CA GLY A 36 2.14 13.80 -13.55
C GLY A 36 3.44 14.44 -13.05
N SER A 37 3.45 15.74 -12.77
CA SER A 37 4.68 16.47 -12.42
C SER A 37 5.35 15.93 -11.14
N LEU A 38 4.53 15.36 -10.24
CA LEU A 38 4.97 14.74 -8.99
C LEU A 38 5.10 13.22 -9.06
N ASP A 39 4.72 12.54 -10.16
CA ASP A 39 4.76 11.07 -10.29
C ASP A 39 6.12 10.42 -9.95
N ARG A 40 7.20 11.20 -10.10
CA ARG A 40 8.59 10.77 -9.91
C ARG A 40 9.28 11.46 -8.73
N GLN A 41 8.52 12.17 -7.92
CA GLN A 41 9.02 12.93 -6.78
C GLN A 41 8.80 12.15 -5.48
N GLY A 42 9.85 12.02 -4.68
CA GLY A 42 9.77 11.33 -3.39
C GLY A 42 9.62 9.80 -3.50
N SER A 43 9.58 9.16 -2.33
CA SER A 43 9.45 7.70 -2.18
C SER A 43 8.01 7.21 -2.16
N GLY A 44 7.02 8.10 -2.25
CA GLY A 44 5.60 7.75 -2.17
C GLY A 44 5.03 7.15 -3.45
N GLY A 45 5.78 7.17 -4.55
CA GLY A 45 5.36 6.63 -5.84
C GLY A 45 4.48 7.58 -6.65
N GLN A 46 3.83 7.01 -7.65
CA GLN A 46 2.94 7.73 -8.57
C GLN A 46 1.63 8.10 -7.88
N VAL A 47 1.14 9.32 -8.10
CA VAL A 47 -0.15 9.79 -7.57
C VAL A 47 -1.31 9.07 -8.24
N PHE A 48 -2.43 8.97 -7.54
CA PHE A 48 -3.62 8.28 -8.05
C PHE A 48 -4.10 8.92 -9.36
N ASN A 49 -4.37 8.08 -10.36
CA ASN A 49 -4.82 8.50 -11.70
C ASN A 49 -3.93 9.56 -12.42
N ARG A 50 -2.73 9.83 -11.90
CA ARG A 50 -1.80 10.87 -12.40
C ARG A 50 -2.40 12.27 -12.40
N THR A 51 -3.37 12.51 -11.53
CA THR A 51 -4.07 13.79 -11.37
C THR A 51 -3.83 14.34 -9.98
N LEU A 52 -3.81 15.67 -9.89
CA LEU A 52 -3.68 16.41 -8.64
C LEU A 52 -4.45 17.72 -8.72
N THR A 53 -5.15 18.05 -7.65
CA THR A 53 -5.85 19.33 -7.51
C THR A 53 -5.38 20.01 -6.24
N GLY A 54 -4.80 21.18 -6.39
CA GLY A 54 -4.01 21.78 -5.31
C GLY A 54 -3.79 23.26 -5.47
N LEU A 55 -3.02 23.81 -4.55
CA LEU A 55 -2.72 25.22 -4.47
C LEU A 55 -1.24 25.46 -4.28
N THR A 56 -0.80 26.63 -4.69
CA THR A 56 0.57 27.10 -4.53
C THR A 56 0.61 28.14 -3.42
N SER A 57 1.79 28.39 -2.86
CA SER A 57 1.97 29.42 -1.81
C SER A 57 1.49 30.83 -2.18
N THR A 58 1.30 31.12 -3.47
CA THR A 58 0.76 32.40 -3.94
C THR A 58 -0.77 32.49 -3.85
N ALA A 59 -1.47 31.36 -3.76
CA ALA A 59 -2.92 31.28 -3.78
C ALA A 59 -3.58 31.55 -2.40
N ASN A 60 -2.80 31.95 -1.39
CA ASN A 60 -3.20 32.03 0.02
C ASN A 60 -3.71 30.66 0.55
N ASN A 61 -4.60 30.68 1.55
CA ASN A 61 -5.21 29.49 2.12
C ASN A 61 -6.36 29.00 1.25
N GLY A 62 -6.59 27.70 1.25
CA GLY A 62 -7.72 27.07 0.58
C GLY A 62 -8.29 25.94 1.44
N SER A 63 -9.45 25.45 1.06
CA SER A 63 -10.12 24.35 1.73
C SER A 63 -10.81 23.46 0.71
N LEU A 64 -11.01 22.20 1.07
CA LEU A 64 -11.88 21.28 0.35
C LEU A 64 -12.86 20.62 1.32
N SER A 65 -14.03 20.26 0.81
CA SER A 65 -15.06 19.54 1.56
C SER A 65 -15.57 18.36 0.75
N TYR A 66 -15.76 17.21 1.39
CA TYR A 66 -16.25 15.98 0.76
C TYR A 66 -17.23 15.26 1.68
N LYS A 67 -18.39 14.87 1.12
CA LYS A 67 -19.41 14.11 1.84
C LYS A 67 -19.26 12.62 1.56
N PHE A 68 -19.36 11.81 2.60
CA PHE A 68 -19.24 10.36 2.49
C PHE A 68 -20.12 9.64 3.52
N LYS A 69 -20.35 8.35 3.29
CA LYS A 69 -20.97 7.44 4.26
C LYS A 69 -19.97 6.34 4.55
N GLY A 70 -19.62 6.17 5.82
CA GLY A 70 -18.55 5.25 6.19
C GLY A 70 -18.08 5.39 7.63
N THR A 71 -17.32 4.40 8.08
CA THR A 71 -16.79 4.29 9.44
C THR A 71 -15.35 4.77 9.58
N PHE A 72 -14.72 5.16 8.47
CA PHE A 72 -13.36 5.66 8.42
C PHE A 72 -13.17 6.57 7.19
N VAL A 73 -12.37 7.63 7.32
CA VAL A 73 -11.94 8.45 6.19
C VAL A 73 -10.49 8.90 6.35
N ARG A 74 -9.80 9.07 5.23
CA ARG A 74 -8.43 9.55 5.10
C ARG A 74 -8.27 10.40 3.85
N ALA A 75 -7.46 11.46 3.94
CA ALA A 75 -7.04 12.24 2.78
C ALA A 75 -5.57 11.95 2.45
N MET A 76 -5.29 11.73 1.17
CA MET A 76 -3.95 11.55 0.62
C MET A 76 -3.53 12.84 -0.10
N VAL A 77 -2.30 13.28 0.12
CA VAL A 77 -1.75 14.51 -0.47
C VAL A 77 -0.41 14.28 -1.14
N ALA A 78 -0.10 15.17 -2.07
CA ALA A 78 1.23 15.40 -2.59
C ALA A 78 1.65 16.84 -2.29
N ALA A 79 2.91 17.08 -1.94
CA ALA A 79 3.31 18.40 -1.49
C ALA A 79 4.82 18.65 -1.62
N THR A 80 5.20 19.91 -1.80
CA THR A 80 6.58 20.39 -1.85
C THR A 80 6.75 21.69 -1.07
N GLY A 81 7.89 21.86 -0.40
CA GLY A 81 8.19 23.08 0.38
C GLY A 81 7.65 23.03 1.81
N PHE A 82 7.17 24.19 2.31
CA PHE A 82 6.67 24.32 3.68
C PHE A 82 5.17 24.62 3.64
N TYR A 83 4.37 23.78 4.26
CA TYR A 83 2.91 23.82 4.17
C TYR A 83 2.31 23.20 5.44
N GLY A 84 1.02 23.38 5.64
CA GLY A 84 0.28 22.71 6.69
C GLY A 84 -1.18 22.52 6.32
N TRP A 85 -1.84 21.66 7.08
CA TRP A 85 -3.27 21.43 6.96
C TRP A 85 -3.87 21.09 8.31
N ASN A 86 -5.19 21.28 8.42
CA ASN A 86 -6.01 20.75 9.49
C ASN A 86 -7.21 20.05 8.86
N CYS A 87 -7.58 18.89 9.42
CA CYS A 87 -8.74 18.15 8.97
C CYS A 87 -9.79 18.05 10.06
N THR A 88 -11.05 18.17 9.66
CA THR A 88 -12.20 17.92 10.54
C THR A 88 -13.17 16.96 9.87
N VAL A 89 -13.86 16.15 10.67
CA VAL A 89 -15.06 15.43 10.24
C VAL A 89 -16.23 15.93 11.08
N ASP A 90 -17.27 16.43 10.43
CA ASP A 90 -18.43 17.04 11.10
C ASP A 90 -18.04 18.08 12.15
N ASN A 91 -17.12 18.97 11.79
CA ASN A 91 -16.51 19.99 12.67
C ASN A 91 -15.69 19.46 13.86
N HIS A 92 -15.41 18.15 13.93
CA HIS A 92 -14.53 17.55 14.93
C HIS A 92 -13.13 17.36 14.35
N LEU A 93 -12.11 17.89 15.03
CA LEU A 93 -10.72 17.75 14.59
C LEU A 93 -10.28 16.28 14.60
N ILE A 94 -9.75 15.81 13.47
CA ILE A 94 -9.15 14.48 13.34
C ILE A 94 -7.63 14.55 13.26
N THR A 95 -6.97 13.39 13.34
CA THR A 95 -5.51 13.32 13.36
C THR A 95 -4.94 13.87 12.05
N SER A 96 -4.04 14.85 12.15
CA SER A 96 -3.29 15.38 11.00
C SER A 96 -1.81 15.03 11.18
N PHE A 97 -1.21 14.43 10.15
CA PHE A 97 0.21 14.07 10.13
C PHE A 97 1.01 15.22 9.50
N LYS A 98 2.25 15.43 9.91
CA LYS A 98 3.09 16.51 9.38
C LYS A 98 4.29 15.91 8.66
N VAL A 99 4.66 16.51 7.54
CA VAL A 99 5.86 16.17 6.78
C VAL A 99 6.91 17.26 6.99
N ASP A 100 8.11 16.83 7.36
CA ASP A 100 9.26 17.72 7.42
C ASP A 100 9.87 17.86 6.02
N THR A 101 9.35 18.83 5.26
CA THR A 101 10.00 19.55 4.14
C THR A 101 10.34 18.81 2.83
N ALA A 102 10.45 17.48 2.82
CA ALA A 102 10.74 16.74 1.59
C ALA A 102 9.53 16.73 0.65
N PRO A 103 9.75 16.71 -0.68
CA PRO A 103 8.70 16.36 -1.64
C PRO A 103 8.10 15.01 -1.29
N VAL A 104 6.77 14.96 -1.19
CA VAL A 104 6.02 13.74 -0.90
C VAL A 104 4.87 13.57 -1.88
N THR A 105 4.53 12.32 -2.15
CA THR A 105 3.34 11.86 -2.88
C THR A 105 2.67 10.76 -2.07
N ASN A 106 1.39 10.48 -2.31
CA ASN A 106 0.63 9.47 -1.56
C ASN A 106 0.83 9.57 -0.04
N TYR A 107 0.96 10.79 0.50
CA TYR A 107 1.18 10.99 1.93
C TYR A 107 -0.16 11.09 2.65
N ILE A 108 -0.29 10.40 3.78
CA ILE A 108 -1.48 10.46 4.62
C ILE A 108 -1.54 11.84 5.29
N ALA A 109 -2.37 12.75 4.78
CA ALA A 109 -2.55 14.05 5.40
C ALA A 109 -3.26 13.92 6.75
N CYS A 110 -4.37 13.20 6.75
CA CYS A 110 -5.17 12.98 7.94
C CYS A 110 -5.96 11.69 7.85
N ASP A 111 -6.29 11.14 9.01
CA ASP A 111 -7.23 10.03 9.12
C ASP A 111 -8.14 10.18 10.35
N SER A 112 -9.34 9.64 10.24
CA SER A 112 -10.34 9.71 11.30
C SER A 112 -10.03 8.80 12.49
N ALA A 113 -9.12 7.84 12.33
CA ALA A 113 -8.91 6.73 13.27
C ALA A 113 -10.26 6.12 13.69
N GLU A 114 -10.44 5.87 14.98
CA GLU A 114 -11.68 5.30 15.54
C GLU A 114 -12.80 6.34 15.76
N THR A 115 -12.62 7.61 15.36
CA THR A 115 -13.60 8.70 15.64
C THR A 115 -14.98 8.41 15.06
N LEU A 116 -15.05 7.68 13.95
CA LEU A 116 -16.29 7.37 13.22
C LEU A 116 -16.72 5.90 13.41
N ALA A 117 -16.06 5.15 14.31
CA ALA A 117 -16.31 3.72 14.48
C ALA A 117 -17.79 3.46 14.84
N GLY A 118 -18.45 2.65 14.03
CA GLY A 118 -19.85 2.26 14.21
C GLY A 118 -20.89 3.33 13.82
N SER A 119 -20.46 4.47 13.26
CA SER A 119 -21.38 5.43 12.65
C SER A 119 -21.89 4.92 11.31
N ALA A 120 -23.18 5.11 11.04
CA ALA A 120 -23.82 4.86 9.75
C ALA A 120 -24.37 6.16 9.11
N GLU A 121 -24.02 7.31 9.69
CA GLU A 121 -24.49 8.61 9.22
C GLU A 121 -23.67 9.10 8.02
N GLU A 122 -24.21 10.10 7.32
CA GLU A 122 -23.44 10.84 6.32
C GLU A 122 -22.54 11.83 7.05
N HIS A 123 -21.25 11.81 6.72
CA HIS A 123 -20.21 12.62 7.30
C HIS A 123 -19.68 13.63 6.28
N THR A 124 -19.15 14.75 6.76
CA THR A 124 -18.44 15.73 5.93
C THR A 124 -16.99 15.84 6.38
N LEU A 125 -16.05 15.46 5.51
CA LEU A 125 -14.62 15.71 5.66
C LEU A 125 -14.32 17.11 5.15
N ASP A 126 -13.74 17.96 5.99
CA ASP A 126 -13.19 19.25 5.59
C ASP A 126 -11.67 19.25 5.80
N VAL A 127 -10.93 19.67 4.78
CA VAL A 127 -9.47 19.82 4.84
C VAL A 127 -9.09 21.27 4.54
N ASN A 128 -8.44 21.92 5.50
CA ASN A 128 -8.03 23.31 5.41
C ASN A 128 -6.53 23.40 5.16
N PHE A 129 -6.15 23.82 3.97
CA PHE A 129 -4.77 24.01 3.52
C PHE A 129 -4.26 25.42 3.81
N TYR A 130 -3.02 25.52 4.29
CA TYR A 130 -2.37 26.80 4.55
C TYR A 130 -0.86 26.73 4.35
N PHE A 131 -0.26 27.89 4.10
CA PHE A 131 1.19 28.07 4.00
C PHE A 131 1.69 28.93 5.15
N PHE A 132 2.93 28.69 5.58
CA PHE A 132 3.57 29.54 6.58
C PHE A 132 4.08 30.83 5.94
N PRO A 133 4.21 31.93 6.70
CA PRO A 133 4.82 33.16 6.18
C PRO A 133 6.25 32.96 5.64
N THR A 134 6.93 31.92 6.09
CA THR A 134 8.29 31.53 5.66
C THR A 134 8.31 30.55 4.50
N SER A 135 7.14 30.16 3.98
CA SER A 135 7.05 29.22 2.86
C SER A 135 7.67 29.81 1.59
N PRO A 136 8.60 29.11 0.94
CA PRO A 136 9.10 29.49 -0.38
C PRO A 136 7.97 29.63 -1.39
N SER A 137 8.12 30.55 -2.36
CA SER A 137 7.11 30.84 -3.37
C SER A 137 6.76 29.67 -4.30
N ASN A 138 7.60 28.63 -4.31
CA ASN A 138 7.38 27.39 -5.05
C ASN A 138 6.80 26.26 -4.18
N SER A 139 6.35 26.55 -2.96
CA SER A 139 5.68 25.55 -2.14
C SER A 139 4.31 25.23 -2.73
N THR A 140 3.97 23.95 -2.75
CA THR A 140 2.71 23.46 -3.32
C THR A 140 2.11 22.38 -2.42
N LEU A 141 0.78 22.33 -2.36
CA LEU A 141 0.01 21.33 -1.61
C LEU A 141 -1.18 20.89 -2.45
N TRP A 142 -1.28 19.58 -2.70
CA TRP A 142 -2.22 18.97 -3.62
C TRP A 142 -2.99 17.86 -2.93
N LEU A 143 -4.29 17.77 -3.19
CA LEU A 143 -5.06 16.57 -2.94
C LEU A 143 -4.73 15.56 -4.05
N ASP A 144 -4.50 14.32 -3.63
CA ASP A 144 -4.26 13.16 -4.50
C ASP A 144 -5.52 12.27 -4.53
N SER A 145 -5.98 11.82 -3.35
CA SER A 145 -7.23 11.08 -3.25
C SER A 145 -7.85 11.20 -1.86
N ILE A 146 -9.16 10.93 -1.77
CA ILE A 146 -9.85 10.68 -0.50
C ILE A 146 -10.18 9.20 -0.43
N GLN A 147 -9.94 8.58 0.72
CA GLN A 147 -10.18 7.16 0.93
C GLN A 147 -11.11 6.97 2.12
N TYR A 148 -12.17 6.18 1.98
CA TYR A 148 -13.10 5.91 3.09
C TYR A 148 -13.55 4.46 3.12
N GLU A 149 -13.85 3.96 4.32
CA GLU A 149 -14.43 2.62 4.50
C GLU A 149 -15.94 2.72 4.29
N PRO A 150 -16.51 2.12 3.23
CA PRO A 150 -17.94 2.20 2.97
C PRO A 150 -18.74 1.37 3.97
N LEU A 151 -20.03 1.67 4.13
CA LEU A 151 -20.91 0.83 4.94
C LEU A 151 -21.18 -0.51 4.23
N PRO A 152 -21.42 -1.62 4.97
CA PRO A 152 -21.74 -2.91 4.36
C PRO A 152 -22.98 -2.90 3.45
N SER A 153 -23.88 -1.93 3.65
CA SER A 153 -25.10 -1.74 2.85
C SER A 153 -24.93 -0.78 1.67
N ASP A 154 -23.78 -0.11 1.56
CA ASP A 154 -23.59 0.88 0.50
C ASP A 154 -23.49 0.20 -0.86
N PRO A 155 -24.20 0.72 -1.89
CA PRO A 155 -24.05 0.23 -3.24
C PRO A 155 -22.65 0.61 -3.74
N LEU A 156 -21.77 -0.38 -3.90
CA LEU A 156 -20.42 -0.20 -4.43
C LEU A 156 -20.45 -0.27 -5.95
N ASP A 157 -21.25 0.58 -6.59
CA ASP A 157 -21.49 0.51 -8.02
C ASP A 157 -20.45 1.34 -8.77
N GLU A 158 -19.65 0.68 -9.61
CA GLU A 158 -18.61 1.30 -10.44
C GLU A 158 -17.57 2.16 -9.67
N VAL A 159 -17.42 1.95 -8.37
CA VAL A 159 -16.43 2.63 -7.54
C VAL A 159 -15.04 2.03 -7.72
N THR A 160 -14.01 2.84 -7.50
CA THR A 160 -12.65 2.32 -7.33
C THR A 160 -12.47 1.92 -5.88
N MET A 161 -12.17 0.64 -5.63
CA MET A 161 -11.92 0.11 -4.29
C MET A 161 -10.46 -0.30 -4.16
N ARG A 162 -9.79 0.22 -3.13
CA ARG A 162 -8.50 -0.25 -2.65
C ARG A 162 -8.71 -1.44 -1.73
N VAL A 163 -8.06 -2.56 -2.05
CA VAL A 163 -8.08 -3.79 -1.26
C VAL A 163 -6.67 -4.09 -0.78
N HIS A 164 -6.44 -3.96 0.52
CA HIS A 164 -5.16 -4.24 1.15
C HIS A 164 -4.81 -5.73 1.07
N ASN A 165 -3.53 -6.05 1.07
CA ASN A 165 -3.04 -7.43 0.94
C ASN A 165 -3.43 -8.37 2.09
N SER A 166 -3.92 -7.83 3.21
CA SER A 166 -4.41 -8.58 4.36
C SER A 166 -5.90 -8.89 4.28
N ASP A 167 -6.57 -8.45 3.22
CA ASP A 167 -7.98 -8.74 3.00
C ASP A 167 -8.20 -10.27 2.91
N PRO A 168 -9.27 -10.80 3.51
CA PRO A 168 -9.56 -12.23 3.45
C PRO A 168 -9.72 -12.80 2.04
N SER A 169 -9.99 -11.99 1.01
CA SER A 169 -10.05 -12.48 -0.38
C SER A 169 -8.67 -12.61 -1.05
N VAL A 170 -7.59 -12.20 -0.37
CA VAL A 170 -6.21 -12.40 -0.82
C VAL A 170 -5.64 -13.64 -0.14
N HIS A 171 -5.42 -14.69 -0.93
CA HIS A 171 -4.92 -15.97 -0.45
C HIS A 171 -3.49 -16.22 -0.94
N TYR A 172 -2.56 -16.35 -0.01
CA TYR A 172 -1.18 -16.69 -0.32
C TYR A 172 -1.00 -18.20 -0.39
N SER A 173 -0.56 -18.71 -1.55
CA SER A 173 -0.21 -20.12 -1.68
C SER A 173 1.07 -20.37 -0.88
N ASN A 174 0.92 -20.83 0.35
CA ASN A 174 2.03 -21.08 1.24
C ASN A 174 2.60 -22.50 1.12
N SER A 175 2.20 -23.25 0.09
CA SER A 175 2.75 -24.59 -0.17
C SER A 175 4.27 -24.57 -0.39
N SER A 176 4.81 -23.44 -0.87
CA SER A 176 6.25 -23.22 -1.00
C SER A 176 6.93 -22.63 0.24
N GLY A 177 6.17 -22.15 1.24
CA GLY A 177 6.72 -21.33 2.33
C GLY A 177 7.32 -20.00 1.87
N GLY A 178 7.03 -19.57 0.63
CA GLY A 178 7.80 -18.52 -0.05
C GLY A 178 7.38 -17.09 0.25
N TRP A 179 6.25 -16.87 0.92
CA TRP A 179 5.78 -15.53 1.27
C TRP A 179 6.30 -15.10 2.63
N THR A 180 6.88 -13.91 2.68
CA THR A 180 7.43 -13.33 3.90
C THR A 180 7.03 -11.86 4.03
N TYR A 181 6.93 -11.37 5.25
CA TYR A 181 6.71 -9.95 5.51
C TYR A 181 7.97 -9.14 5.14
N GLN A 182 7.82 -8.14 4.29
CA GLN A 182 8.95 -7.35 3.74
C GLN A 182 9.01 -5.91 4.28
N GLY A 183 8.23 -5.59 5.31
CA GLY A 183 8.04 -4.19 5.74
C GLY A 183 6.95 -3.49 4.93
N PHE A 184 6.71 -2.20 5.19
CA PHE A 184 5.69 -1.40 4.49
C PHE A 184 4.30 -2.06 4.48
N SER A 185 3.94 -2.77 5.55
CA SER A 185 2.68 -3.55 5.64
C SER A 185 2.49 -4.58 4.50
N SER A 186 3.57 -4.98 3.84
CA SER A 186 3.53 -5.74 2.60
C SER A 186 4.09 -7.16 2.74
N ASN A 187 3.49 -8.11 2.02
CA ASN A 187 4.02 -9.46 1.85
C ASN A 187 4.75 -9.57 0.51
N GLY A 188 5.90 -10.23 0.49
CA GLY A 188 6.68 -10.41 -0.72
C GLY A 188 7.39 -11.75 -0.82
N THR A 189 7.86 -12.05 -2.04
CA THR A 189 8.59 -13.27 -2.36
C THR A 189 9.56 -13.04 -3.52
N ASP A 190 10.70 -13.72 -3.48
CA ASP A 190 11.67 -13.84 -4.58
C ASP A 190 11.80 -15.28 -5.10
N ILE A 191 11.01 -16.21 -4.55
CA ILE A 191 11.05 -17.63 -4.89
C ILE A 191 10.16 -17.89 -6.10
N THR A 192 10.76 -18.26 -7.24
CA THR A 192 10.05 -18.62 -8.49
C THR A 192 8.91 -19.62 -8.26
N GLY A 193 7.76 -19.36 -8.88
CA GLY A 193 6.57 -20.22 -8.81
C GLY A 193 5.72 -20.01 -7.55
N THR A 194 6.19 -19.20 -6.60
CA THR A 194 5.37 -18.78 -5.47
C THR A 194 4.26 -17.86 -5.97
N SER A 195 3.02 -18.12 -5.55
CA SER A 195 1.83 -17.46 -6.06
C SER A 195 0.86 -17.04 -4.97
N MET A 196 0.00 -16.09 -5.30
CA MET A 196 -1.19 -15.74 -4.54
C MET A 196 -2.40 -15.70 -5.46
N THR A 197 -3.58 -15.82 -4.88
CA THR A 197 -4.87 -15.64 -5.57
C THR A 197 -5.66 -14.53 -4.89
N PHE A 198 -6.42 -13.79 -5.69
CA PHE A 198 -7.28 -12.70 -5.26
C PHE A 198 -8.61 -12.81 -5.98
N ASP A 199 -9.67 -13.09 -5.21
CA ASP A 199 -11.03 -13.14 -5.74
C ASP A 199 -11.68 -11.76 -5.60
N PHE A 200 -12.24 -11.25 -6.71
CA PHE A 200 -12.86 -9.93 -6.75
C PHE A 200 -14.07 -9.87 -7.68
N ASN A 201 -14.98 -8.95 -7.38
CA ASN A 201 -16.14 -8.65 -8.22
C ASN A 201 -15.91 -7.29 -8.86
N GLY A 202 -15.60 -7.27 -10.15
CA GLY A 202 -15.24 -6.02 -10.82
C GLY A 202 -14.98 -6.16 -12.31
N THR A 203 -14.67 -5.03 -12.93
CA THR A 203 -14.36 -4.91 -14.37
C THR A 203 -12.89 -4.63 -14.64
N LEU A 204 -12.09 -4.35 -13.61
CA LEU A 204 -10.67 -4.02 -13.72
C LEU A 204 -9.98 -4.31 -12.39
N ALA A 205 -8.74 -4.78 -12.44
CA ALA A 205 -7.86 -4.89 -11.27
C ALA A 205 -6.44 -4.38 -11.60
N SER A 206 -5.83 -3.67 -10.66
CA SER A 206 -4.45 -3.18 -10.73
C SER A 206 -3.70 -3.60 -9.48
N LEU A 207 -2.48 -4.10 -9.63
CA LEU A 207 -1.61 -4.45 -8.49
C LEU A 207 -0.60 -3.32 -8.23
N TYR A 208 -0.57 -2.87 -6.98
CA TYR A 208 0.43 -1.93 -6.48
C TYR A 208 1.40 -2.62 -5.53
N SER A 209 2.66 -2.21 -5.62
CA SER A 209 3.81 -2.84 -4.99
C SER A 209 4.71 -1.81 -4.31
N VAL A 210 5.82 -2.28 -3.74
CA VAL A 210 6.97 -1.48 -3.35
C VAL A 210 8.12 -1.83 -4.28
N ASN A 211 8.71 -0.85 -4.95
CA ASN A 211 9.95 -1.04 -5.69
C ASN A 211 11.13 -0.83 -4.72
N PHE A 212 11.93 -1.87 -4.48
CA PHE A 212 13.03 -1.78 -3.51
C PHE A 212 14.32 -1.28 -4.16
N GLY A 213 14.97 -0.34 -3.49
CA GLY A 213 16.24 0.24 -3.91
C GLY A 213 17.31 0.27 -2.83
N THR A 214 16.94 0.19 -1.56
CA THR A 214 17.87 0.37 -0.44
C THR A 214 17.61 -0.66 0.66
N PRO A 215 18.64 -1.19 1.34
CA PRO A 215 20.08 -0.86 1.21
C PRO A 215 20.79 -1.57 0.05
N ASN A 216 20.13 -2.54 -0.58
CA ASN A 216 20.71 -3.36 -1.64
C ASN A 216 20.20 -2.93 -3.01
N GLN A 217 21.04 -3.08 -4.03
CA GLN A 217 20.60 -3.00 -5.42
C GLN A 217 19.91 -4.30 -5.82
N PHE A 218 18.70 -4.18 -6.35
CA PHE A 218 17.87 -5.24 -6.88
C PHE A 218 17.82 -5.17 -8.39
N ASN A 219 17.93 -6.33 -9.02
CA ASN A 219 17.87 -6.48 -10.47
C ASN A 219 16.43 -6.74 -10.92
N ALA A 220 16.08 -6.21 -12.09
CA ALA A 220 14.78 -6.46 -12.69
C ALA A 220 14.55 -7.97 -12.89
N THR A 221 13.32 -8.40 -12.66
CA THR A 221 12.86 -9.78 -12.84
C THR A 221 11.52 -9.77 -13.57
N THR A 222 10.91 -10.94 -13.76
CA THR A 222 9.58 -11.05 -14.35
C THR A 222 8.64 -11.78 -13.41
N ALA A 223 7.36 -11.50 -13.58
CA ALA A 223 6.25 -12.18 -12.95
C ALA A 223 5.15 -12.38 -13.99
N PHE A 224 4.09 -13.10 -13.62
CA PHE A 224 2.90 -13.21 -14.43
C PHE A 224 1.66 -13.08 -13.56
N TYR A 225 0.57 -12.65 -14.18
CA TYR A 225 -0.75 -12.76 -13.59
C TYR A 225 -1.66 -13.58 -14.50
N ALA A 226 -2.65 -14.26 -13.94
CA ALA A 226 -3.68 -14.94 -14.70
C ALA A 226 -5.06 -14.55 -14.18
N VAL A 227 -5.93 -14.08 -15.07
CA VAL A 227 -7.35 -13.81 -14.76
C VAL A 227 -8.18 -14.92 -15.40
N ASP A 228 -8.92 -15.66 -14.58
CA ASP A 228 -9.77 -16.77 -15.02
C ASP A 228 -9.04 -17.76 -15.93
N GLY A 229 -7.77 -18.04 -15.60
CA GLY A 229 -6.89 -18.94 -16.34
C GLY A 229 -6.13 -18.32 -17.53
N SER A 230 -6.41 -17.06 -17.91
CA SER A 230 -5.70 -16.36 -18.98
C SER A 230 -4.48 -15.62 -18.45
N SER A 231 -3.27 -16.11 -18.78
CA SER A 231 -2.00 -15.61 -18.25
C SER A 231 -1.38 -14.48 -19.09
N THR A 232 -0.77 -13.50 -18.42
CA THR A 232 0.00 -12.38 -18.99
C THR A 232 1.25 -12.13 -18.16
N ASP A 233 2.41 -12.05 -18.83
CA ASP A 233 3.69 -11.70 -18.20
C ASP A 233 3.80 -10.19 -17.96
N PHE A 234 4.50 -9.79 -16.91
CA PHE A 234 4.87 -8.41 -16.63
C PHE A 234 6.25 -8.30 -15.96
N ASP A 235 6.84 -7.11 -16.04
CA ASP A 235 8.17 -6.85 -15.48
C ASP A 235 8.08 -6.40 -14.02
N LEU A 236 8.97 -6.93 -13.19
CA LEU A 236 9.29 -6.39 -11.88
C LEU A 236 10.52 -5.49 -12.06
N PRO A 237 10.38 -4.16 -11.97
CA PRO A 237 11.48 -3.25 -12.26
C PRO A 237 12.60 -3.41 -11.23
N GLY A 238 13.84 -3.23 -11.66
CA GLY A 238 14.96 -3.16 -10.72
C GLY A 238 14.93 -1.88 -9.89
N SER A 239 15.91 -1.77 -8.99
CA SER A 239 16.07 -0.59 -8.13
C SER A 239 16.12 0.71 -8.93
N THR A 240 15.49 1.73 -8.39
CA THR A 240 15.42 3.06 -8.99
C THR A 240 15.92 4.14 -8.02
N THR A 241 16.21 5.31 -8.57
CA THR A 241 16.39 6.54 -7.80
C THR A 241 15.11 7.39 -7.89
N VAL A 242 14.97 8.32 -6.96
CA VAL A 242 13.92 9.37 -6.99
C VAL A 242 14.59 10.74 -7.01
N ALA A 243 13.92 11.74 -7.59
CA ALA A 243 14.57 13.02 -7.92
C ALA A 243 15.21 13.73 -6.72
N ASN A 244 14.64 13.59 -5.52
CA ASN A 244 15.12 14.23 -4.29
C ASN A 244 16.27 13.48 -3.60
N THR A 245 16.44 12.18 -3.83
CA THR A 245 17.53 11.39 -3.22
C THR A 245 18.61 11.00 -4.22
N SER A 246 18.43 11.28 -5.51
CA SER A 246 19.42 11.00 -6.55
C SER A 246 20.81 11.54 -6.17
N PRO A 247 21.88 10.73 -6.26
CA PRO A 247 21.96 9.43 -6.95
C PRO A 247 21.64 8.20 -6.06
N LEU A 248 21.19 8.37 -4.82
CA LEU A 248 20.89 7.27 -3.91
C LEU A 248 19.65 6.51 -4.38
N LEU A 249 19.76 5.18 -4.36
CA LEU A 249 18.63 4.28 -4.58
C LEU A 249 17.58 4.48 -3.48
N ALA A 250 16.31 4.35 -3.84
CA ALA A 250 15.20 4.56 -2.94
C ALA A 250 14.21 3.40 -2.99
N ASN A 251 13.56 3.15 -1.86
CA ASN A 251 12.35 2.34 -1.82
C ASN A 251 11.21 3.24 -2.27
N VAL A 252 10.45 2.83 -3.28
CA VAL A 252 9.34 3.59 -3.82
C VAL A 252 8.05 2.80 -3.58
N GLU A 253 7.20 3.33 -2.72
CA GLU A 253 5.88 2.78 -2.41
C GLU A 253 4.89 3.09 -3.54
N ASN A 254 3.68 2.51 -3.48
CA ASN A 254 2.61 2.71 -4.47
C ASN A 254 3.09 2.55 -5.92
N TRP A 255 3.96 1.57 -6.17
CA TRP A 255 4.49 1.32 -7.51
C TRP A 255 3.51 0.46 -8.32
N PRO A 256 2.92 0.95 -9.42
CA PRO A 256 2.01 0.15 -10.23
C PRO A 256 2.79 -0.92 -10.99
N LEU A 257 2.40 -2.19 -10.84
CA LEU A 257 3.02 -3.30 -11.59
C LEU A 257 2.26 -3.63 -12.86
N PHE A 258 0.94 -3.77 -12.77
CA PHE A 258 0.08 -4.01 -13.92
C PHE A 258 -1.35 -3.53 -13.67
N THR A 259 -2.11 -3.44 -14.75
CA THR A 259 -3.56 -3.30 -14.77
C THR A 259 -4.12 -4.31 -15.76
N THR A 260 -5.15 -5.05 -15.37
CA THR A 260 -5.81 -6.00 -16.26
C THR A 260 -6.50 -5.26 -17.41
N PRO A 261 -6.72 -5.92 -18.57
CA PRO A 261 -7.70 -5.43 -19.53
C PRO A 261 -9.09 -5.28 -18.89
N ASN A 262 -9.99 -4.53 -19.55
CA ASN A 262 -11.38 -4.46 -19.14
C ASN A 262 -12.01 -5.85 -19.17
N LEU A 263 -12.55 -6.28 -18.03
CA LEU A 263 -13.22 -7.55 -17.81
C LEU A 263 -14.74 -7.35 -17.89
N SER A 264 -15.46 -8.44 -18.11
CA SER A 264 -16.93 -8.45 -17.96
C SER A 264 -17.30 -8.18 -16.49
N PRO A 265 -18.38 -7.45 -16.17
CA PRO A 265 -18.77 -7.24 -14.78
C PRO A 265 -19.30 -8.51 -14.10
N ASN A 266 -18.38 -9.32 -13.56
CA ASN A 266 -18.60 -10.63 -12.92
C ASN A 266 -17.68 -10.82 -11.71
N GLN A 267 -17.72 -12.00 -11.10
CA GLN A 267 -16.70 -12.47 -10.17
C GLN A 267 -15.51 -13.05 -10.97
N HIS A 268 -14.30 -12.67 -10.57
CA HIS A 268 -13.04 -13.07 -11.20
C HIS A 268 -12.08 -13.63 -10.16
N SER A 269 -11.21 -14.54 -10.60
CA SER A 269 -10.08 -15.03 -9.82
C SER A 269 -8.79 -14.57 -10.47
N LEU A 270 -8.05 -13.68 -9.79
CA LEU A 270 -6.72 -13.22 -10.20
C LEU A 270 -5.65 -14.04 -9.48
N GLN A 271 -4.82 -14.75 -10.23
CA GLN A 271 -3.58 -15.34 -9.72
C GLN A 271 -2.40 -14.43 -10.07
N VAL A 272 -1.46 -14.22 -9.15
CA VAL A 272 -0.18 -13.55 -9.43
C VAL A 272 0.96 -14.41 -8.91
N ALA A 273 2.00 -14.59 -9.71
CA ALA A 273 3.13 -15.45 -9.36
C ALA A 273 4.45 -14.91 -9.89
N THR A 274 5.53 -15.24 -9.18
CA THR A 274 6.90 -14.97 -9.65
C THR A 274 7.26 -15.91 -10.81
N SER A 275 7.86 -15.34 -11.85
CA SER A 275 8.42 -16.10 -12.97
C SER A 275 9.88 -16.47 -12.70
N PHE A 276 10.59 -16.90 -13.75
CA PHE A 276 11.99 -17.29 -13.68
C PHE A 276 12.87 -16.20 -13.08
N ASN A 277 13.61 -16.59 -12.04
CA ASN A 277 14.52 -15.73 -11.32
C ASN A 277 15.97 -16.21 -11.50
N GLY A 278 16.61 -15.78 -12.59
CA GLY A 278 18.01 -16.10 -12.87
C GLY A 278 19.02 -15.10 -12.29
N SER A 279 18.54 -14.07 -11.59
CA SER A 279 19.38 -12.95 -11.19
C SER A 279 19.89 -13.08 -9.76
N THR A 280 21.11 -12.63 -9.52
CA THR A 280 21.62 -12.38 -8.17
C THR A 280 20.95 -11.12 -7.62
N SER A 281 20.32 -11.17 -6.44
CA SER A 281 19.53 -10.07 -5.87
C SER A 281 18.33 -9.64 -6.74
N PRO A 282 17.34 -10.51 -6.94
CA PRO A 282 16.12 -10.21 -7.68
C PRO A 282 15.23 -9.17 -7.02
N GLN A 283 14.53 -8.36 -7.83
CA GLN A 283 13.38 -7.62 -7.33
C GLN A 283 12.31 -8.61 -6.83
N TYR A 284 11.79 -8.33 -5.65
CA TYR A 284 10.74 -9.11 -5.01
C TYR A 284 9.40 -8.83 -5.69
N LEU A 285 8.57 -9.86 -5.87
CA LEU A 285 7.14 -9.66 -6.07
C LEU A 285 6.56 -9.28 -4.72
N ILE A 286 6.09 -8.04 -4.60
CA ILE A 286 5.49 -7.53 -3.37
C ILE A 286 4.03 -7.21 -3.66
N VAL A 287 3.16 -7.67 -2.76
CA VAL A 287 1.73 -7.40 -2.81
C VAL A 287 1.46 -6.40 -1.69
N ASN A 288 1.24 -5.14 -2.06
CA ASN A 288 0.89 -4.09 -1.11
C ASN A 288 -0.64 -3.92 -1.04
N TYR A 289 -1.25 -3.59 -2.18
CA TYR A 289 -2.71 -3.54 -2.32
C TYR A 289 -3.11 -3.68 -3.78
N PHE A 290 -4.40 -3.91 -4.00
CA PHE A 290 -5.03 -3.86 -5.31
C PHE A 290 -5.94 -2.63 -5.40
N LEU A 291 -6.09 -2.10 -6.60
CA LEU A 291 -7.22 -1.25 -6.95
C LEU A 291 -8.13 -2.03 -7.88
N ILE A 292 -9.42 -2.12 -7.56
CA ILE A 292 -10.42 -2.73 -8.41
C ILE A 292 -11.48 -1.71 -8.79
N LYS A 293 -12.01 -1.81 -10.01
CA LYS A 293 -13.25 -1.12 -10.37
C LYS A 293 -14.41 -2.09 -10.20
N THR A 294 -15.31 -1.82 -9.26
CA THR A 294 -16.42 -2.72 -8.93
C THR A 294 -17.46 -2.81 -10.05
N ASN A 295 -18.32 -3.84 -9.96
CA ASN A 295 -19.41 -4.03 -10.91
C ASN A 295 -20.48 -2.94 -10.75
N PRO A 296 -21.22 -2.59 -11.81
CA PRO A 296 -22.44 -1.80 -11.69
C PRO A 296 -23.54 -2.61 -10.97
N ALA A 297 -24.39 -1.97 -10.14
CA ALA A 297 -25.51 -2.62 -9.42
C ALA A 297 -26.40 -3.48 -10.32
N ASN A 298 -26.64 -3.00 -11.54
CA ASN A 298 -27.52 -3.65 -12.50
C ASN A 298 -26.88 -4.87 -13.15
N SER A 299 -25.61 -5.15 -12.88
CA SER A 299 -24.89 -6.33 -13.36
C SER A 299 -24.92 -7.48 -12.36
N SER A 300 -25.88 -7.50 -11.44
CA SER A 300 -26.26 -8.73 -10.75
C SER A 300 -26.66 -9.74 -11.83
N SER A 301 -25.68 -10.55 -12.25
CA SER A 301 -25.90 -11.78 -12.98
C SER A 301 -27.03 -12.49 -12.23
N PRO A 302 -28.10 -12.94 -12.92
CA PRO A 302 -29.22 -13.56 -12.25
C PRO A 302 -28.66 -14.75 -11.49
N GLU A 303 -28.40 -14.56 -10.20
CA GLU A 303 -28.12 -15.65 -9.29
C GLU A 303 -29.23 -16.63 -9.55
N GLY A 304 -28.84 -17.82 -10.00
CA GLY A 304 -29.75 -18.92 -10.22
C GLY A 304 -30.47 -19.13 -8.91
N SER A 305 -31.62 -18.46 -8.77
CA SER A 305 -32.62 -18.75 -7.79
C SER A 305 -32.88 -20.21 -8.04
N SER A 306 -32.36 -21.05 -7.15
CA SER A 306 -32.67 -22.45 -7.08
C SER A 306 -34.15 -22.48 -6.70
N ASN A 307 -34.98 -22.28 -7.72
CA ASN A 307 -36.40 -22.49 -7.71
C ASN A 307 -36.57 -23.95 -7.34
N SER A 308 -36.73 -24.18 -6.05
CA SER A 308 -37.29 -25.40 -5.49
C SER A 308 -38.76 -25.40 -5.91
N THR A 309 -38.99 -25.81 -7.15
CA THR A 309 -40.31 -26.00 -7.73
C THR A 309 -40.98 -27.14 -6.96
N SER A 310 -41.73 -26.79 -5.92
CA SER A 310 -42.66 -27.70 -5.26
C SER A 310 -43.81 -28.00 -6.23
N ASN A 311 -43.70 -29.11 -6.96
CA ASN A 311 -44.81 -29.69 -7.70
C ASN A 311 -45.82 -30.32 -6.72
N PRO A 312 -47.13 -30.03 -6.82
CA PRO A 312 -48.14 -30.77 -6.08
C PRO A 312 -48.60 -31.99 -6.91
N GLY A 313 -48.48 -33.17 -6.30
CA GLY A 313 -49.43 -34.28 -6.47
C GLY A 313 -49.39 -35.09 -7.78
N SER A 314 -48.75 -36.26 -7.73
CA SER A 314 -49.43 -37.49 -8.17
C SER A 314 -48.80 -38.70 -7.48
N SER A 315 -49.69 -39.56 -7.02
CA SER A 315 -49.48 -40.71 -6.15
C SER A 315 -48.86 -41.90 -6.88
N SER A 316 -47.72 -42.38 -6.38
CA SER A 316 -47.36 -43.80 -6.46
C SER A 316 -46.34 -44.13 -5.39
N SER A 317 -46.73 -45.08 -4.56
CA SER A 317 -45.99 -45.76 -3.51
C SER A 317 -44.59 -46.20 -3.92
N ASP A 318 -43.58 -45.82 -3.14
CA ASP A 318 -42.53 -46.75 -2.75
C ASP A 318 -41.86 -46.33 -1.44
N ASN A 319 -41.72 -47.32 -0.55
CA ASN A 319 -41.12 -47.20 0.76
C ASN A 319 -39.59 -47.19 0.63
N SER A 320 -38.93 -46.07 0.93
CA SER A 320 -37.51 -46.06 1.27
C SER A 320 -37.25 -45.19 2.51
N HIS A 321 -36.97 -45.87 3.61
CA HIS A 321 -36.50 -45.29 4.86
C HIS A 321 -35.10 -44.70 4.65
N HIS A 322 -34.98 -43.38 4.47
CA HIS A 322 -33.72 -42.66 4.61
C HIS A 322 -33.57 -42.13 6.05
N SER A 323 -32.73 -42.79 6.83
CA SER A 323 -32.26 -42.29 8.12
C SER A 323 -31.21 -41.20 7.90
N SER A 324 -31.56 -39.95 8.19
CA SER A 324 -30.63 -38.82 8.22
C SER A 324 -29.64 -38.99 9.38
N SER A 325 -28.37 -39.28 9.06
CA SER A 325 -27.29 -39.34 10.05
C SER A 325 -26.87 -37.93 10.46
N SER A 326 -27.28 -37.52 11.66
CA SER A 326 -26.80 -36.31 12.31
C SER A 326 -25.30 -36.40 12.56
N THR A 327 -24.54 -35.41 12.11
CA THR A 327 -23.11 -35.29 12.44
C THR A 327 -22.96 -35.13 13.96
N PRO A 328 -22.09 -35.92 14.63
CA PRO A 328 -21.92 -35.85 16.08
C PRO A 328 -21.10 -34.62 16.47
N VAL A 329 -21.76 -33.45 16.50
CA VAL A 329 -21.19 -32.15 16.90
C VAL A 329 -20.54 -32.21 18.29
N GLY A 330 -21.01 -33.12 19.16
CA GLY A 330 -20.46 -33.29 20.51
C GLY A 330 -18.97 -33.65 20.57
N ALA A 331 -18.44 -34.40 19.59
CA ALA A 331 -17.03 -34.79 19.58
C ALA A 331 -16.11 -33.61 19.22
N ILE A 332 -16.56 -32.72 18.34
CA ILE A 332 -15.79 -31.55 17.88
C ILE A 332 -15.75 -30.49 19.00
N VAL A 333 -16.88 -30.24 19.67
CA VAL A 333 -16.93 -29.27 20.77
C VAL A 333 -16.13 -29.74 21.99
N GLY A 334 -16.10 -31.04 22.28
CA GLY A 334 -15.29 -31.61 23.37
C GLY A 334 -13.79 -31.40 23.20
N GLY A 335 -13.29 -31.49 21.96
CA GLY A 335 -11.87 -31.29 21.65
C GLY A 335 -11.40 -29.85 21.87
N VAL A 336 -12.21 -28.87 21.45
CA VAL A 336 -11.84 -27.44 21.56
C VAL A 336 -11.82 -27.00 23.03
N VAL A 337 -12.82 -27.38 23.83
CA VAL A 337 -12.87 -27.02 25.25
C VAL A 337 -11.71 -27.67 26.02
N GLY A 338 -11.38 -28.93 25.72
CA GLY A 338 -10.22 -29.61 26.30
C GLY A 338 -8.89 -28.96 25.95
N GLY A 339 -8.72 -28.53 24.69
CA GLY A 339 -7.51 -27.87 24.21
C GLY A 339 -7.25 -26.53 24.89
N VAL A 340 -8.28 -25.70 25.07
CA VAL A 340 -8.14 -24.39 25.74
C VAL A 340 -7.73 -24.57 27.20
N VAL A 341 -8.32 -25.53 27.92
CA VAL A 341 -7.96 -25.80 29.32
C VAL A 341 -6.51 -26.29 29.45
N ALA A 342 -6.05 -27.16 28.54
CA ALA A 342 -4.67 -27.65 28.54
C ALA A 342 -3.64 -26.54 28.28
N ILE A 343 -3.93 -25.62 27.34
CA ILE A 343 -3.05 -24.49 27.02
C ILE A 343 -2.94 -23.53 28.21
N VAL A 344 -4.06 -23.19 28.86
CA VAL A 344 -4.06 -22.31 30.04
C VAL A 344 -3.26 -22.94 31.19
N ALA A 345 -3.40 -24.25 31.42
CA ALA A 345 -2.62 -24.96 32.43
C ALA A 345 -1.11 -24.94 32.11
N ALA A 346 -0.71 -25.13 30.85
CA ALA A 346 0.69 -25.10 30.44
C ALA A 346 1.32 -23.71 30.64
N ILE A 347 0.60 -22.63 30.32
CA ILE A 347 1.06 -21.25 30.53
C ILE A 347 1.28 -20.98 32.03
N LEU A 348 0.34 -21.41 32.89
CA LEU A 348 0.45 -21.24 34.33
C LEU A 348 1.66 -22.00 34.90
N ILE A 349 1.92 -23.23 34.45
CA ILE A 349 3.08 -24.02 34.87
C ILE A 349 4.39 -23.29 34.48
N ILE A 350 4.52 -22.84 33.22
CA ILE A 350 5.71 -22.13 32.76
C ILE A 350 5.92 -20.84 33.56
N TYR A 351 4.85 -20.09 33.83
CA TYR A 351 4.91 -18.87 34.63
C TYR A 351 5.42 -19.13 36.06
N PHE A 352 4.91 -20.17 36.73
CA PHE A 352 5.34 -20.52 38.09
C PHE A 352 6.78 -21.03 38.16
N VAL A 353 7.23 -21.81 37.17
CA VAL A 353 8.64 -22.27 37.09
C VAL A 353 9.58 -21.07 36.87
N ARG A 354 9.24 -20.14 35.97
CA ARG A 354 10.05 -18.93 35.75
C ARG A 354 10.07 -18.01 36.96
N ARG A 355 8.97 -17.93 37.72
CA ARG A 355 8.91 -17.14 38.96
C ARG A 355 9.76 -17.74 40.07
N ARG A 356 9.79 -19.07 40.21
CA ARG A 356 10.56 -19.75 41.26
C ARG A 356 12.08 -19.62 41.06
N ASN A 357 12.57 -19.60 39.83
CA ASN A 357 14.01 -19.51 39.54
C ASN A 357 14.63 -18.12 39.74
N ARG A 358 13.85 -17.08 40.09
CA ARG A 358 14.39 -15.73 40.34
C ARG A 358 14.90 -15.49 41.76
N HIS A 359 14.88 -16.50 42.64
CA HIS A 359 15.26 -16.35 44.05
C HIS A 359 16.55 -17.08 44.47
N THR A 360 17.33 -17.65 43.55
CA THR A 360 18.53 -18.44 43.89
C THR A 360 19.88 -17.83 43.48
N THR A 361 19.96 -16.54 43.13
CA THR A 361 21.24 -15.83 43.08
C THR A 361 21.53 -15.15 44.42
N ARG A 362 21.95 -15.94 45.40
CA ARG A 362 22.70 -15.46 46.58
C ARG A 362 24.12 -16.01 46.53
N TYR A 363 25.07 -15.08 46.52
CA TYR A 363 26.40 -15.14 47.13
C TYR A 363 27.36 -16.29 46.76
N GLU A 364 28.20 -16.02 45.76
CA GLU A 364 29.65 -16.31 45.76
C GLU A 364 30.30 -15.04 45.18
N GLY A 365 31.18 -14.29 45.86
CA GLY A 365 32.30 -14.76 46.67
C GLY A 365 33.61 -14.72 45.89
N GLY A 366 33.85 -13.70 45.04
CA GLY A 366 35.07 -13.53 44.26
C GLY A 366 35.98 -12.43 44.81
N MET A 367 37.03 -12.86 45.51
CA MET A 367 38.12 -12.07 46.09
C MET A 367 38.84 -11.19 45.06
N LEU A 368 39.25 -9.99 45.51
CA LEU A 368 40.24 -9.14 44.86
C LEU A 368 41.61 -9.83 44.93
N ASP A 369 42.25 -10.07 43.79
CA ASP A 369 43.69 -10.34 43.71
C ASP A 369 44.38 -9.13 43.07
N LEU A 370 45.39 -8.63 43.78
CA LEU A 370 46.10 -7.38 43.54
C LEU A 370 47.58 -7.73 43.41
N SER A 371 48.06 -8.14 42.24
CA SER A 371 49.50 -8.19 41.99
C SER A 371 49.90 -8.29 40.53
N THR A 372 50.92 -7.49 40.16
CA THR A 372 51.75 -7.55 38.95
C THR A 372 51.04 -7.14 37.64
N GLY A 373 51.52 -6.22 36.80
CA GLY A 373 52.84 -5.67 36.55
C GLY A 373 53.00 -5.60 35.01
N THR A 374 53.57 -4.50 34.51
CA THR A 374 54.01 -4.24 33.10
C THR A 374 53.04 -3.44 32.19
N PRO A 375 53.37 -2.19 31.83
CA PRO A 375 52.74 -1.46 30.72
C PRO A 375 53.55 -1.59 29.41
N PRO A 376 52.92 -1.80 28.24
CA PRO A 376 53.60 -1.63 26.97
C PRO A 376 53.61 -0.14 26.56
N SER A 377 54.82 0.33 26.30
CA SER A 377 55.18 1.63 25.71
C SER A 377 54.89 1.63 24.20
N GLY A 378 54.33 2.73 23.66
CA GLY A 378 53.97 2.79 22.24
C GLY A 378 53.49 4.16 21.73
N LYS A 379 54.35 5.16 21.86
CA LYS A 379 54.54 6.38 21.03
C LYS A 379 53.42 6.79 20.04
N PHE A 380 52.81 7.96 20.29
CA PHE A 380 52.23 8.83 19.26
C PHE A 380 53.03 10.15 19.16
N PRO A 381 53.30 10.68 17.95
CA PRO A 381 53.96 11.97 17.77
C PRO A 381 53.06 13.15 18.12
N ARG A 382 53.64 14.14 18.82
CA ARG A 382 53.10 15.48 19.03
C ARG A 382 53.28 16.31 17.77
N ASP A 383 52.22 16.97 17.32
CA ASP A 383 52.33 18.23 16.55
C ASP A 383 51.93 19.42 17.43
N PRO A 384 52.54 20.61 17.26
CA PRO A 384 52.40 21.73 18.18
C PRO A 384 51.73 22.93 17.53
N PHE A 385 50.47 23.25 17.88
CA PHE A 385 49.94 24.61 17.69
C PHE A 385 48.94 24.95 18.80
N ALA A 386 49.44 25.66 19.81
CA ALA A 386 48.65 26.31 20.84
C ALA A 386 48.56 27.81 20.51
N GLY A 387 47.35 28.28 20.19
CA GLY A 387 46.97 29.69 20.17
C GLY A 387 45.95 29.95 21.28
N PRO A 388 45.96 31.13 21.94
CA PRO A 388 45.12 31.40 23.11
C PRO A 388 43.70 31.80 22.68
N VAL A 389 42.69 31.09 23.19
CA VAL A 389 41.27 31.48 23.06
C VAL A 389 40.86 32.29 24.28
N SER A 390 40.58 33.57 24.03
CA SER A 390 39.97 34.53 24.93
C SER A 390 38.52 34.14 25.25
N GLY A 391 38.14 34.23 26.53
CA GLY A 391 36.77 33.96 26.98
C GLY A 391 35.77 35.07 26.59
N PRO A 392 34.47 34.76 26.46
CA PRO A 392 33.45 35.76 26.23
C PRO A 392 32.98 36.41 27.56
N GLN A 393 32.98 37.74 27.54
CA GLN A 393 32.36 38.62 28.53
C GLN A 393 30.84 38.44 28.55
N MET A 394 30.28 38.43 29.77
CA MET A 394 28.85 38.63 29.99
C MET A 394 28.50 40.12 29.83
N HIS A 395 27.65 40.45 28.85
CA HIS A 395 26.98 41.74 28.78
C HIS A 395 25.55 41.59 29.32
N SER A 396 25.32 42.27 30.45
CA SER A 396 24.01 42.61 31.01
C SER A 396 23.35 43.66 30.12
N VAL A 397 22.16 43.38 29.59
CA VAL A 397 21.31 44.36 28.91
C VAL A 397 20.05 44.61 29.73
N SER A 398 19.83 45.90 29.96
CA SER A 398 18.83 46.52 30.79
C SER A 398 17.43 46.54 30.16
N THR A 399 16.42 46.41 31.03
CA THR A 399 15.09 47.07 31.05
C THR A 399 14.31 47.30 29.73
N PRO A 400 13.07 46.80 29.61
CA PRO A 400 12.13 47.22 28.58
C PRO A 400 11.42 48.54 28.95
N PRO A 401 11.16 49.45 27.98
CA PRO A 401 10.35 50.63 28.22
C PRO A 401 8.85 50.32 28.20
N THR A 402 8.17 50.86 29.19
CA THR A 402 6.72 50.97 29.32
C THR A 402 6.19 51.91 28.23
N PHE A 403 5.32 51.44 27.34
CA PHE A 403 4.53 52.32 26.47
C PHE A 403 3.11 52.46 27.02
N SER A 404 2.79 53.69 27.36
CA SER A 404 1.50 54.16 27.84
C SER A 404 0.47 54.18 26.70
N ASN A 405 -0.65 53.48 26.90
CA ASN A 405 -1.86 53.65 26.10
C ASN A 405 -2.52 54.99 26.48
N ALA A 406 -2.39 55.99 25.61
CA ALA A 406 -3.21 57.19 25.64
C ALA A 406 -4.44 56.97 24.74
N GLY A 407 -5.62 57.17 25.32
CA GLY A 407 -6.90 57.03 24.65
C GLY A 407 -7.10 58.04 23.52
N VAL A 408 -7.78 57.59 22.48
CA VAL A 408 -8.42 58.45 21.47
C VAL A 408 -9.88 58.04 21.37
N THR A 409 -10.73 59.02 21.63
CA THR A 409 -12.19 59.03 21.53
C THR A 409 -12.67 58.88 20.08
N PRO A 410 -13.88 58.33 19.85
CA PRO A 410 -14.44 58.16 18.51
C PRO A 410 -15.11 59.45 18.02
N SER A 411 -14.68 59.94 16.85
CA SER A 411 -15.35 61.04 16.13
C SER A 411 -16.22 60.53 14.99
N ALA A 412 -17.51 60.80 15.15
CA ALA A 412 -18.57 61.06 14.20
C ALA A 412 -18.36 60.76 12.70
N VAL A 413 -19.23 59.88 12.21
CA VAL A 413 -19.65 59.66 10.82
C VAL A 413 -20.38 60.89 10.27
N PRO A 414 -20.13 61.29 9.01
CA PRO A 414 -21.14 61.97 8.20
C PRO A 414 -21.59 61.09 7.03
N THR A 415 -22.90 60.87 7.02
CA THR A 415 -23.76 60.42 5.94
C THR A 415 -23.56 61.18 4.63
N GLN A 416 -23.44 60.47 3.50
CA GLN A 416 -23.85 60.98 2.19
C GLN A 416 -24.58 59.90 1.37
N ASN A 417 -25.85 60.18 1.06
CA ASN A 417 -26.69 59.51 0.06
C ASN A 417 -26.26 59.91 -1.36
N PRO A 418 -26.43 59.01 -2.36
CA PRO A 418 -26.68 59.41 -3.74
C PRO A 418 -28.18 59.25 -4.13
N PRO A 419 -28.68 60.01 -5.13
CA PRO A 419 -30.09 60.09 -5.51
C PRO A 419 -30.54 59.00 -6.51
N PRO A 420 -31.85 58.90 -6.81
CA PRO A 420 -32.46 57.73 -7.43
C PRO A 420 -32.92 57.92 -8.91
N ILE A 421 -33.12 56.77 -9.58
CA ILE A 421 -34.05 56.45 -10.70
C ILE A 421 -33.72 56.89 -12.15
N SER A 422 -33.68 55.90 -13.05
CA SER A 422 -34.45 55.83 -14.31
C SER A 422 -34.26 54.43 -14.94
N SER A 423 -35.20 53.48 -14.76
CA SER A 423 -36.24 53.09 -15.75
C SER A 423 -35.78 52.95 -17.19
N GLY A 424 -35.78 51.71 -17.69
CA GLY A 424 -35.67 51.35 -19.10
C GLY A 424 -36.14 49.92 -19.30
N GLN A 425 -37.41 49.77 -19.69
CA GLN A 425 -38.06 48.54 -20.12
C GLN A 425 -37.34 47.94 -21.34
N ASN A 426 -37.26 46.61 -21.40
CA ASN A 426 -37.62 45.85 -22.61
C ASN A 426 -37.89 44.38 -22.26
N GLU A 427 -39.10 43.97 -22.59
CA GLU A 427 -39.69 42.62 -22.56
C GLU A 427 -39.23 41.82 -23.83
N PRO A 428 -39.63 40.54 -24.02
CA PRO A 428 -38.72 39.45 -24.33
C PRO A 428 -38.87 38.95 -25.76
N LEU A 429 -37.87 38.19 -26.23
CA LEU A 429 -38.04 37.34 -27.41
C LEU A 429 -37.56 35.91 -27.13
N SER A 430 -38.40 35.00 -27.58
CA SER A 430 -38.38 33.56 -27.44
C SER A 430 -37.27 32.84 -28.21
N SER A 431 -37.10 31.58 -27.82
CA SER A 431 -36.67 30.42 -28.61
C SER A 431 -35.23 30.40 -29.13
N GLN A 432 -34.43 29.44 -28.67
CA GLN A 432 -34.23 28.22 -29.46
C GLN A 432 -33.53 27.12 -28.66
N GLN A 433 -34.16 25.96 -28.78
CA GLN A 433 -33.75 24.61 -28.48
C GLN A 433 -32.49 24.27 -29.29
N SER A 434 -31.42 23.80 -28.64
CA SER A 434 -30.32 23.10 -29.31
C SER A 434 -29.74 22.04 -28.37
N SER A 435 -30.21 20.83 -28.60
CA SER A 435 -29.44 19.59 -28.44
C SER A 435 -28.09 19.71 -29.14
N HIS A 436 -27.00 19.26 -28.52
CA HIS A 436 -25.98 18.40 -29.15
C HIS A 436 -24.79 18.08 -28.23
N LEU A 437 -24.54 16.77 -28.12
CA LEU A 437 -23.23 16.09 -28.17
C LEU A 437 -22.26 16.23 -26.98
N MET A 438 -22.24 15.16 -26.18
CA MET A 438 -21.06 14.74 -25.42
C MET A 438 -19.93 14.32 -26.39
N PRO A 439 -18.66 14.68 -26.15
CA PRO A 439 -17.54 14.11 -26.88
C PRO A 439 -17.18 12.73 -26.30
N GLN A 440 -17.16 11.73 -27.18
CA GLN A 440 -16.55 10.43 -26.94
C GLN A 440 -15.05 10.58 -26.63
N MET A 441 -14.60 9.96 -25.54
CA MET A 441 -13.18 9.73 -25.28
C MET A 441 -12.70 8.58 -26.17
N HIS A 442 -11.87 8.89 -27.17
CA HIS A 442 -11.17 7.91 -27.99
C HIS A 442 -9.97 7.33 -27.25
N SER A 443 -9.94 6.01 -27.16
CA SER A 443 -8.78 5.19 -26.79
C SER A 443 -7.66 5.36 -27.81
N ASN A 444 -6.52 5.92 -27.40
CA ASN A 444 -5.30 5.97 -28.22
C ASN A 444 -4.25 5.00 -27.69
N SER A 445 -4.01 3.96 -28.48
CA SER A 445 -2.82 3.10 -28.39
C SER A 445 -1.54 3.89 -28.74
N PRO A 446 -0.37 3.58 -28.16
CA PRO A 446 0.86 4.32 -28.41
C PRO A 446 1.53 3.91 -29.74
N PRO A 447 2.10 4.85 -30.52
CA PRO A 447 2.99 4.52 -31.61
C PRO A 447 4.42 4.31 -31.14
N ALA A 448 5.10 3.39 -31.82
CA ALA A 448 6.48 3.01 -31.61
C ALA A 448 7.48 4.11 -32.04
N SER A 449 8.56 4.22 -31.26
CA SER A 449 9.95 4.57 -31.62
C SER A 449 10.23 5.67 -32.64
N GLY A 450 10.86 6.75 -32.16
CA GLY A 450 11.61 7.72 -32.97
C GLY A 450 12.88 8.16 -32.25
N SER A 451 14.03 7.70 -32.76
CA SER A 451 15.38 8.04 -32.35
C SER A 451 15.80 9.46 -32.73
N GLY A 452 16.55 10.14 -31.84
CA GLY A 452 17.52 11.17 -32.21
C GLY A 452 17.30 12.54 -31.56
N SER A 453 18.22 12.97 -30.69
CA SER A 453 19.15 14.07 -30.99
C SER A 453 19.81 14.66 -29.72
N SER A 454 21.09 14.99 -29.93
CA SER A 454 21.89 16.07 -29.33
C SER A 454 21.96 16.22 -27.82
N SER A 455 23.07 15.74 -27.28
CA SER A 455 23.73 16.24 -26.08
C SER A 455 24.21 17.68 -26.24
N THR A 456 23.70 18.59 -25.41
CA THR A 456 24.32 19.91 -25.16
C THR A 456 24.63 20.02 -23.68
N SER A 457 25.92 20.05 -23.37
CA SER A 457 26.47 20.11 -22.02
C SER A 457 26.30 21.51 -21.43
N GLY A 458 25.56 21.61 -20.33
CA GLY A 458 25.51 22.80 -19.47
C GLY A 458 26.04 22.44 -18.09
N VAL A 459 27.23 22.93 -17.77
CA VAL A 459 27.90 22.80 -16.47
C VAL A 459 27.17 23.70 -15.46
N PHE A 460 26.60 23.09 -14.41
CA PHE A 460 26.15 23.80 -13.20
C PHE A 460 26.73 23.10 -11.97
N SER A 461 27.57 23.85 -11.24
CA SER A 461 27.99 23.50 -9.88
C SER A 461 26.94 23.95 -8.86
N PRO A 462 26.71 23.16 -7.80
CA PRO A 462 26.26 23.73 -6.54
C PRO A 462 27.22 23.36 -5.40
N ASN A 463 27.73 24.41 -4.74
CA ASN A 463 28.26 24.38 -3.39
C ASN A 463 27.15 24.87 -2.46
N THR A 464 26.55 24.01 -1.63
CA THR A 464 25.91 24.45 -0.38
C THR A 464 25.59 23.31 0.59
N LEU A 465 26.36 23.32 1.69
CA LEU A 465 26.01 23.07 3.09
C LEU A 465 25.00 21.95 3.46
N TYR A 466 25.60 20.90 4.02
CA TYR A 466 25.03 19.85 4.86
C TYR A 466 24.14 20.39 6.00
N VAL A 467 22.94 19.82 6.13
CA VAL A 467 22.22 19.71 7.40
C VAL A 467 22.10 18.23 7.72
N GLN A 468 22.79 17.83 8.79
CA GLN A 468 22.86 16.49 9.33
C GLN A 468 21.56 16.18 10.08
N ASN A 469 20.72 15.29 9.53
CA ASN A 469 19.55 14.78 10.24
C ASN A 469 19.87 13.44 10.92
N HIS A 470 19.45 13.38 12.18
CA HIS A 470 19.67 12.31 13.14
C HIS A 470 18.98 11.01 12.72
N ASP A 471 19.78 9.95 12.55
CA ASP A 471 19.30 8.56 12.54
C ASP A 471 18.64 8.21 13.88
N ARG A 472 17.46 7.59 13.81
CA ARG A 472 16.92 6.78 14.90
C ARG A 472 17.16 5.31 14.57
N ASP A 473 18.03 4.72 15.38
CA ASP A 473 18.38 3.30 15.40
C ASP A 473 17.13 2.41 15.45
N VAL A 474 16.94 1.60 14.41
CA VAL A 474 16.16 0.36 14.47
C VAL A 474 17.14 -0.78 14.26
N HIS A 475 17.52 -1.45 15.36
CA HIS A 475 18.33 -2.66 15.33
C HIS A 475 17.54 -3.81 14.68
N SER A 476 17.91 -4.16 13.46
CA SER A 476 17.53 -5.42 12.81
C SER A 476 18.69 -6.40 12.91
N MET A 477 18.49 -7.49 13.67
CA MET A 477 19.39 -8.64 13.71
C MET A 477 19.02 -9.61 12.59
N TYR A 478 19.94 -9.88 11.67
CA TYR A 478 19.94 -11.10 10.86
C TYR A 478 21.32 -11.79 10.90
N PRO A 479 21.38 -13.13 10.95
CA PRO A 479 22.62 -13.88 11.05
C PRO A 479 23.33 -14.04 9.70
N GLY A 480 24.65 -13.99 9.75
CA GLY A 480 25.54 -14.00 8.59
C GLY A 480 25.70 -15.36 7.92
N SER A 481 26.11 -15.30 6.63
CA SER A 481 26.53 -16.43 5.83
C SER A 481 27.93 -16.21 5.23
N VAL A 482 28.62 -17.33 5.07
CA VAL A 482 30.07 -17.53 5.03
C VAL A 482 30.67 -17.26 3.65
N ALA A 483 31.90 -16.73 3.65
CA ALA A 483 32.71 -16.41 2.47
C ALA A 483 33.14 -17.65 1.65
N GLY A 484 33.08 -17.52 0.32
CA GLY A 484 33.61 -18.48 -0.64
C GLY A 484 34.37 -17.78 -1.77
N SER A 485 35.58 -18.26 -2.04
CA SER A 485 36.64 -17.71 -2.89
C SER A 485 36.31 -17.69 -4.40
N SER A 486 36.73 -16.61 -5.06
CA SER A 486 36.64 -16.36 -6.49
C SER A 486 37.82 -16.96 -7.29
N SER A 487 37.53 -17.68 -8.37
CA SER A 487 38.47 -17.93 -9.48
C SER A 487 37.85 -17.47 -10.80
N SER A 488 38.54 -16.53 -11.45
CA SER A 488 38.19 -15.89 -12.72
C SER A 488 38.46 -16.79 -13.92
N ALA A 489 37.44 -17.05 -14.75
CA ALA A 489 37.60 -17.56 -16.10
C ALA A 489 36.64 -16.83 -17.04
N ALA A 490 37.19 -16.05 -17.97
CA ALA A 490 36.46 -15.36 -19.01
C ALA A 490 35.85 -16.37 -19.99
N LYS A 491 34.55 -16.30 -20.22
CA LYS A 491 33.86 -17.03 -21.29
C LYS A 491 32.91 -16.11 -22.06
N SER A 492 32.95 -16.32 -23.37
CA SER A 492 32.30 -15.62 -24.46
C SER A 492 30.78 -15.56 -24.32
N ALA A 493 30.20 -14.46 -24.80
CA ALA A 493 28.75 -14.19 -24.78
C ALA A 493 27.95 -15.27 -25.54
N PRO A 494 26.81 -15.74 -25.00
CA PRO A 494 25.97 -16.75 -25.65
C PRO A 494 24.93 -16.13 -26.61
N ASP A 495 24.64 -16.89 -27.66
CA ASP A 495 23.68 -16.63 -28.74
C ASP A 495 22.22 -16.65 -28.22
N PRO A 496 21.44 -15.56 -28.43
CA PRO A 496 20.07 -15.43 -27.91
C PRO A 496 19.06 -16.40 -28.53
N SER A 497 19.38 -17.08 -29.64
CA SER A 497 18.48 -18.04 -30.29
C SER A 497 18.38 -19.39 -29.55
N GLN A 498 19.37 -19.76 -28.72
CA GLN A 498 19.31 -21.00 -27.93
C GLN A 498 18.39 -20.91 -26.70
N PHE A 499 18.11 -19.70 -26.21
CA PHE A 499 17.33 -19.49 -25.00
C PHE A 499 15.83 -19.77 -25.16
N ALA A 500 15.25 -19.52 -26.34
CA ALA A 500 13.85 -19.83 -26.60
C ALA A 500 13.59 -21.36 -26.63
N SER A 501 14.56 -22.14 -27.11
CA SER A 501 14.46 -23.60 -27.19
C SER A 501 14.61 -24.28 -25.83
N MET A 502 15.47 -23.76 -24.95
CA MET A 502 15.63 -24.27 -23.59
C MET A 502 14.41 -23.99 -22.69
N LYS A 503 13.71 -22.87 -22.88
CA LYS A 503 12.49 -22.53 -22.13
C LYS A 503 11.35 -23.53 -22.35
N ASN A 504 11.12 -23.95 -23.58
CA ASN A 504 10.11 -24.97 -23.90
C ASN A 504 10.53 -26.37 -23.40
N ALA A 505 11.81 -26.72 -23.49
CA ALA A 505 12.30 -28.02 -23.04
C ALA A 505 12.27 -28.18 -21.50
N GLN A 506 12.53 -27.11 -20.74
CA GLN A 506 12.52 -27.17 -19.28
C GLN A 506 11.09 -27.17 -18.69
N SER A 507 10.16 -26.44 -19.30
CA SER A 507 8.74 -26.47 -18.91
C SER A 507 8.13 -27.86 -19.12
N LEU A 508 8.45 -28.51 -20.25
CA LEU A 508 8.05 -29.90 -20.50
C LEU A 508 8.69 -30.88 -19.51
N LYS A 509 9.97 -30.68 -19.15
CA LYS A 509 10.67 -31.55 -18.20
C LYS A 509 10.11 -31.47 -16.78
N VAL A 510 9.75 -30.28 -16.30
CA VAL A 510 9.12 -30.11 -14.97
C VAL A 510 7.75 -30.83 -14.94
N ARG A 511 6.98 -30.76 -16.03
CA ARG A 511 5.70 -31.48 -16.15
C ARG A 511 5.88 -33.00 -16.20
N ASP A 512 6.90 -33.49 -16.89
CA ASP A 512 7.24 -34.93 -16.96
C ASP A 512 7.78 -35.49 -15.63
N ASP A 513 8.61 -34.71 -14.91
CA ASP A 513 9.12 -35.12 -13.59
C ASP A 513 8.02 -35.11 -12.52
N GLN A 514 6.99 -34.25 -12.65
CA GLN A 514 5.80 -34.28 -11.81
C GLN A 514 4.91 -35.51 -12.09
N LEU A 515 4.76 -35.88 -13.36
CA LEU A 515 4.01 -37.08 -13.77
C LEU A 515 4.75 -38.38 -13.44
N ARG A 516 6.09 -38.38 -13.38
CA ARG A 516 6.90 -39.55 -12.98
C ARG A 516 6.89 -39.83 -11.49
N ASN A 517 6.53 -38.86 -10.65
CA ASN A 517 6.52 -39.00 -9.19
C ASN A 517 5.14 -39.30 -8.60
N SER A 518 4.09 -39.33 -9.41
CA SER A 518 2.73 -39.69 -9.02
C SER A 518 2.43 -41.14 -9.43
N GLU A 519 2.21 -42.02 -8.44
CA GLU A 519 1.77 -43.40 -8.68
C GLU A 519 0.25 -43.44 -8.57
N VAL A 520 -0.45 -43.74 -9.67
CA VAL A 520 -1.90 -43.94 -9.68
C VAL A 520 -2.18 -45.40 -9.33
N ARG A 521 -2.86 -45.65 -8.21
CA ARG A 521 -3.31 -47.00 -7.83
C ARG A 521 -4.81 -47.11 -8.00
N LEU A 522 -5.22 -48.08 -8.81
CA LEU A 522 -6.62 -48.48 -8.97
C LEU A 522 -6.92 -49.59 -7.96
N HIS A 523 -7.76 -49.31 -6.98
CA HIS A 523 -8.16 -50.29 -5.97
C HIS A 523 -9.49 -50.94 -6.35
N THR A 524 -9.62 -52.24 -6.12
CA THR A 524 -10.85 -53.01 -6.39
C THR A 524 -11.74 -53.18 -5.15
N ASP A 525 -11.31 -52.68 -3.99
CA ASP A 525 -11.99 -52.82 -2.71
C ASP A 525 -12.31 -51.45 -2.07
N SER A 526 -13.42 -51.40 -1.31
CA SER A 526 -13.97 -50.16 -0.73
C SER A 526 -13.33 -49.76 0.63
N GLY A 527 -12.13 -50.24 0.92
CA GLY A 527 -11.50 -50.12 2.24
C GLY A 527 -10.63 -48.87 2.39
N VAL A 528 -10.96 -47.98 3.34
CA VAL A 528 -10.12 -46.83 3.71
C VAL A 528 -8.82 -47.31 4.37
N ARG A 529 -7.67 -46.98 3.79
CA ARG A 529 -6.35 -47.18 4.41
C ARG A 529 -5.74 -45.85 4.79
N LEU A 530 -5.22 -45.75 6.01
CA LEU A 530 -4.51 -44.57 6.49
C LEU A 530 -3.08 -44.58 5.90
N PRO A 531 -2.57 -43.44 5.39
CA PRO A 531 -1.25 -43.40 4.78
C PRO A 531 -0.17 -43.66 5.84
N SER A 532 0.81 -44.51 5.50
CA SER A 532 2.02 -44.68 6.31
C SER A 532 2.95 -43.47 6.08
N SER A 533 3.63 -43.02 7.12
CA SER A 533 4.32 -41.72 7.16
C SER A 533 5.57 -41.58 6.26
N ASN A 534 5.77 -42.46 5.27
CA ASN A 534 6.97 -42.51 4.43
C ASN A 534 6.73 -42.82 2.94
N GLU A 535 5.49 -42.78 2.43
CA GLU A 535 5.21 -43.05 1.00
C GLU A 535 4.95 -41.78 0.16
N ARG A 536 5.31 -41.87 -1.13
CA ARG A 536 5.13 -40.85 -2.17
C ARG A 536 3.65 -40.46 -2.33
N GLU A 537 3.39 -39.35 -3.00
CA GLU A 537 2.03 -38.89 -3.32
C GLU A 537 1.32 -39.94 -4.20
N VAL A 538 0.41 -40.71 -3.60
CA VAL A 538 -0.43 -41.70 -4.27
C VAL A 538 -1.78 -41.07 -4.57
N ILE A 539 -2.21 -41.15 -5.83
CA ILE A 539 -3.54 -40.70 -6.25
C ILE A 539 -4.43 -41.93 -6.30
N ASP A 540 -5.35 -42.03 -5.36
CA ASP A 540 -6.34 -43.11 -5.28
C ASP A 540 -7.54 -42.80 -6.18
N VAL A 541 -7.76 -43.64 -7.19
CA VAL A 541 -8.90 -43.51 -8.11
C VAL A 541 -9.94 -44.57 -7.73
N PRO A 542 -11.15 -44.17 -7.27
CA PRO A 542 -12.20 -45.12 -6.91
C PRO A 542 -12.73 -45.86 -8.15
N PRO A 543 -13.20 -47.11 -8.00
CA PRO A 543 -13.73 -47.88 -9.12
C PRO A 543 -14.96 -47.20 -9.73
N THR A 544 -15.03 -47.20 -11.06
CA THR A 544 -16.21 -46.76 -11.81
C THR A 544 -17.31 -47.81 -11.70
N TYR A 545 -18.41 -47.47 -11.02
CA TYR A 545 -19.60 -48.30 -10.99
C TYR A 545 -20.40 -48.09 -12.27
N SER A 546 -20.60 -49.16 -13.05
CA SER A 546 -21.57 -49.17 -14.14
C SER A 546 -22.97 -49.39 -13.55
N GLU A 547 -23.91 -48.50 -13.87
CA GLU A 547 -25.33 -48.71 -13.58
C GLU A 547 -25.84 -49.95 -14.35
N SER A 548 -26.46 -50.89 -13.64
CA SER A 548 -27.09 -52.10 -14.19
C SER A 548 -28.58 -52.12 -13.92
#